data_AF-A0AAV4CI88-F1
#
_entry.id   AF-A0AAV4CI88-F1
#
_cell.length_a   1.000
_cell.length_b   1.000
_cell.length_c   1.000
_cell.angle_alpha   90.00
_cell.angle_beta   90.00
_cell.angle_gamma   90.00
#
_symmetry.space_group_name_H-M   'P 1'
#
loop_
_entity.id
_entity.type
_entity.pdbx_description
1 polymer ?
#
loop_
_entity_poly.entity_id
_entity_poly.type
_entity_poly.pdbx_seq_one_letter_code
_entity_poly.pdbx_strand_id
1 'polypeptide(L)'
;MQHLECTIQLCINNVQKWVSENGFRFSVSKTTCVHFHRQRIYTESALHLDGQPIPVKGIQGNENVNKLAKAALNRASYSGKLICWSDLKSKTNGYIHLVWQKTWDAEGANKLHEVLPNLGEDLHRRGEGAGKKQETVMWWLRVGHAWLFAMPATAFTLSGIF
;
A
#
# COMPACT_ATOMS: atom_id res chain seq x y z
N MET A 1 -9.04 -18.63 20.05
CA MET A 1 -7.81 -17.85 19.78
C MET A 1 -6.54 -18.68 19.72
N GLN A 2 -6.45 -19.85 20.40
CA GLN A 2 -5.24 -20.70 20.44
C GLN A 2 -4.70 -21.15 19.07
N HIS A 3 -5.56 -21.40 18.07
CA HIS A 3 -5.12 -21.92 16.77
C HIS A 3 -4.27 -20.92 15.95
N LEU A 4 -4.53 -19.61 16.07
CA LEU A 4 -3.77 -18.59 15.35
C LEU A 4 -2.36 -18.45 15.93
N GLU A 5 -2.26 -18.43 17.26
CA GLU A 5 -0.98 -18.37 17.98
C GLU A 5 -0.09 -19.57 17.68
N CYS A 6 -0.66 -20.79 17.72
CA CYS A 6 0.07 -22.00 17.31
C CYS A 6 0.56 -21.94 15.86
N THR A 7 -0.24 -21.36 14.96
CA THR A 7 0.13 -21.22 13.54
C THR A 7 1.28 -20.22 13.36
N ILE A 8 1.18 -19.05 14.00
CA ILE A 8 2.23 -18.02 13.96
C ILE A 8 3.52 -18.56 14.58
N GLN A 9 3.43 -19.27 15.70
CA GLN A 9 4.60 -19.88 16.34
C GLN A 9 5.25 -20.94 15.45
N LEU A 10 4.47 -21.77 14.73
CA LEU A 10 5.00 -22.72 13.77
C LEU A 10 5.77 -22.03 12.64
N CYS A 11 5.24 -20.93 12.12
CA CYS A 11 5.93 -20.11 11.12
C CYS A 11 7.26 -19.56 11.66
N ILE A 12 7.28 -19.03 12.89
CA ILE A 12 8.50 -18.55 13.55
C ILE A 12 9.53 -19.69 13.66
N ASN A 13 9.10 -20.86 14.11
CA ASN A 13 9.98 -22.03 14.27
C ASN A 13 10.59 -22.46 12.93
N ASN A 14 9.81 -22.47 11.86
CA ASN A 14 10.28 -22.83 10.51
C ASN A 14 11.32 -21.83 9.99
N VAL A 15 11.08 -20.53 10.18
CA VAL A 15 12.03 -19.48 9.78
C VAL A 15 13.31 -19.55 10.61
N GLN A 16 13.20 -19.76 11.93
CA GLN A 16 14.35 -19.90 12.81
C GLN A 16 15.23 -21.11 12.41
N LYS A 17 14.60 -22.24 12.09
CA LYS A 17 15.30 -23.41 11.56
C LYS A 17 16.06 -23.09 10.28
N TRP A 18 15.39 -22.47 9.30
CA TRP A 18 16.02 -22.08 8.03
C TRP A 18 17.20 -21.11 8.23
N VAL A 19 17.03 -20.10 9.07
CA VAL A 19 18.07 -19.11 9.39
C VAL A 19 19.30 -19.78 10.01
N SER A 20 19.08 -20.75 10.90
CA SER A 20 20.15 -21.53 11.54
C SER A 20 20.93 -22.40 10.55
N GLU A 21 20.21 -23.04 9.62
CA GLU A 21 20.81 -23.86 8.54
C GLU A 21 21.63 -23.02 7.55
N ASN A 22 21.30 -21.73 7.40
CA ASN A 22 21.99 -20.80 6.50
C ASN A 22 23.07 -19.96 7.21
N GLY A 23 23.42 -20.28 8.46
CA GLY A 23 24.48 -19.59 9.21
C GLY A 23 24.12 -18.19 9.72
N PHE A 24 22.84 -17.84 9.73
CA PHE A 24 22.34 -16.59 10.29
C PHE A 24 21.77 -16.82 11.70
N ARG A 25 21.66 -15.76 12.50
CA ARG A 25 21.08 -15.82 13.86
C ARG A 25 20.27 -14.57 14.17
N PHE A 26 19.05 -14.74 14.67
CA PHE A 26 18.24 -13.62 15.14
C PHE A 26 18.74 -13.11 16.50
N SER A 27 18.66 -11.80 16.70
CA SER A 27 18.91 -11.17 17.99
C SER A 27 17.59 -10.94 18.71
N VAL A 28 17.29 -11.77 19.72
CA VAL A 28 16.06 -11.67 20.52
C VAL A 28 15.83 -10.23 21.04
N SER A 29 16.88 -9.58 21.53
CA SER A 29 16.82 -8.21 22.07
C SER A 29 16.47 -7.14 21.03
N LYS A 30 16.76 -7.39 19.75
CA LYS A 30 16.48 -6.45 18.65
C LYS A 30 15.20 -6.80 17.90
N THR A 31 14.73 -8.04 18.02
CA THR A 31 13.49 -8.49 17.38
C THR A 31 12.28 -7.99 18.15
N THR A 32 11.32 -7.43 17.42
CA THR A 32 10.03 -7.02 17.97
C THR A 32 8.92 -7.56 17.08
N CYS A 33 7.82 -8.03 17.68
CA CYS A 33 6.68 -8.54 16.93
C CYS A 33 5.62 -7.44 16.77
N VAL A 34 5.03 -7.35 15.58
CA VAL A 34 3.87 -6.50 15.30
C VAL A 34 2.77 -7.40 14.76
N HIS A 35 1.64 -7.48 15.46
CA HIS A 35 0.52 -8.33 15.09
C HIS A 35 -0.62 -7.51 14.49
N PHE A 36 -0.93 -7.77 13.21
CA PHE A 36 -2.09 -7.18 12.54
C PHE A 36 -3.30 -8.10 12.70
N HIS A 37 -4.35 -7.61 13.35
CA HIS A 37 -5.63 -8.31 13.43
C HIS A 37 -6.80 -7.32 13.34
N ARG A 38 -7.98 -7.82 12.94
CA ARG A 38 -9.16 -6.97 12.69
C ARG A 38 -10.03 -6.71 13.93
N GLN A 39 -9.76 -7.40 15.04
CA GLN A 39 -10.51 -7.26 16.29
C GLN A 39 -9.91 -6.14 17.16
N ARG A 40 -10.66 -5.62 18.13
CA ARG A 40 -10.18 -4.56 19.04
C ARG A 40 -9.76 -5.06 20.42
N ILE A 41 -10.15 -6.28 20.76
CA ILE A 41 -9.83 -6.95 22.01
C ILE A 41 -8.81 -8.02 21.66
N TYR A 42 -7.64 -7.93 22.26
CA TYR A 42 -6.53 -8.85 22.02
C TYR A 42 -5.99 -9.35 23.36
N THR A 43 -5.84 -10.67 23.48
CA THR A 43 -5.03 -11.29 24.51
C THR A 43 -3.61 -11.40 23.97
N GLU A 44 -2.64 -10.87 24.69
CA GLU A 44 -1.22 -10.94 24.34
C GLU A 44 -0.83 -12.39 24.05
N SER A 45 -0.40 -12.67 22.82
CA SER A 45 0.06 -14.00 22.40
C SER A 45 1.49 -14.20 22.87
N ALA A 46 1.77 -15.32 23.52
CA ALA A 46 3.10 -15.67 24.01
C ALA A 46 3.94 -16.23 22.85
N LEU A 47 4.47 -15.33 22.01
CA LEU A 47 5.37 -15.69 20.92
C LEU A 47 6.80 -15.81 21.43
N HIS A 48 7.50 -16.86 21.00
CA HIS A 48 8.86 -17.17 21.44
C HIS A 48 9.82 -17.25 20.26
N LEU A 49 11.05 -16.76 20.45
CA LEU A 49 12.19 -16.89 19.54
C LEU A 49 13.37 -17.44 20.32
N ASP A 50 13.97 -18.54 19.87
CA ASP A 50 15.02 -19.27 20.62
C ASP A 50 14.60 -19.59 22.08
N GLY A 51 13.31 -19.85 22.30
CA GLY A 51 12.74 -20.11 23.63
C GLY A 51 12.59 -18.89 24.53
N GLN A 52 12.93 -17.69 24.06
CA GLN A 52 12.73 -16.42 24.78
C GLN A 52 11.48 -15.70 24.28
N PRO A 53 10.69 -15.07 25.16
CA PRO A 53 9.48 -14.35 24.76
C PRO A 53 9.83 -13.10 23.94
N ILE A 54 9.11 -12.87 22.84
CA ILE A 54 9.22 -11.67 22.02
C ILE A 54 8.13 -10.68 22.45
N PRO A 55 8.46 -9.43 22.79
CA PRO A 55 7.45 -8.42 23.08
C PRO A 55 6.66 -8.08 21.80
N VAL A 56 5.33 -8.15 21.90
CA VAL A 56 4.43 -7.67 20.84
C VAL A 56 4.21 -6.18 21.04
N LYS A 57 4.76 -5.35 20.15
CA LYS A 57 4.58 -3.89 20.20
C LYS A 57 3.41 -3.46 19.32
N GLY A 58 2.51 -2.67 19.90
CA GLY A 58 1.51 -1.90 19.14
C GLY A 58 2.19 -0.81 18.31
N ILE A 59 1.59 -0.47 17.16
CA ILE A 59 2.04 0.67 16.35
C ILE A 59 1.47 1.95 16.99
N GLN A 60 2.21 2.54 17.91
CA GLN A 60 1.79 3.71 18.70
C GLN A 60 1.31 4.89 17.83
N GLY A 61 1.91 5.09 16.66
CA GLY A 61 1.46 6.10 15.69
C GLY A 61 0.04 5.86 15.18
N ASN A 62 -0.33 4.61 14.95
CA ASN A 62 -1.66 4.23 14.46
C ASN A 62 -2.73 4.36 15.57
N GLU A 63 -2.35 4.11 16.82
CA GLU A 63 -3.21 4.31 17.98
C GLU A 63 -3.57 5.80 18.17
N ASN A 64 -2.57 6.68 18.03
CA ASN A 64 -2.78 8.12 18.11
C ASN A 64 -3.71 8.63 17.00
N VAL A 65 -3.50 8.21 15.75
CA VAL A 65 -4.36 8.55 14.62
C VAL A 65 -5.80 8.08 14.87
N ASN A 66 -5.99 6.85 15.34
CA ASN A 66 -7.32 6.33 15.67
C ASN A 66 -7.99 7.10 16.82
N LYS A 67 -7.22 7.50 17.85
CA LYS A 67 -7.72 8.31 18.96
C LYS A 67 -8.20 9.67 18.47
N LEU A 68 -7.42 10.33 17.60
CA LEU A 68 -7.78 11.61 16.98
C LEU A 68 -8.99 11.49 16.06
N ALA A 69 -9.05 10.45 15.22
CA ALA A 69 -10.19 10.19 14.34
C ALA A 69 -11.49 9.97 15.13
N LYS A 70 -11.45 9.20 16.22
CA LYS A 70 -12.59 9.01 17.12
C LYS A 70 -13.00 10.30 17.82
N ALA A 71 -12.03 11.12 18.25
CA ALA A 71 -12.32 12.42 18.85
C ALA A 71 -12.99 13.38 17.85
N ALA A 72 -12.60 13.33 16.57
CA ALA A 72 -13.21 14.11 15.51
C ALA A 72 -14.67 13.72 15.23
N LEU A 73 -15.02 12.42 15.28
CA LEU A 73 -16.39 11.94 15.12
C LEU A 73 -17.34 12.47 16.20
N ASN A 74 -16.85 12.63 17.43
CA ASN A 74 -17.66 13.12 18.54
C ASN A 74 -17.81 14.65 18.56
N ARG A 75 -17.05 15.40 17.74
CA ARG A 75 -16.92 16.85 17.92
C ARG A 75 -18.05 17.69 17.32
N ALA A 76 -18.84 17.22 16.35
CA ALA A 76 -19.97 18.03 15.88
C ALA A 76 -20.95 17.23 15.00
N SER A 77 -22.20 17.14 15.46
CA SER A 77 -23.34 17.22 14.54
C SER A 77 -23.38 18.64 13.98
N TYR A 78 -22.64 18.88 12.90
CA TYR A 78 -22.84 20.10 12.12
C TYR A 78 -24.22 20.01 11.46
N SER A 79 -25.19 20.73 12.02
CA SER A 79 -26.56 20.90 11.51
C SER A 79 -26.64 21.83 10.28
N GLY A 80 -25.53 22.03 9.56
CA GLY A 80 -25.54 22.64 8.25
C GLY A 80 -25.60 21.53 7.21
N LYS A 81 -26.50 21.61 6.23
CA LYS A 81 -26.51 20.71 5.07
C LYS A 81 -25.11 20.71 4.45
N LEU A 82 -24.32 19.72 4.81
CA LEU A 82 -22.96 19.53 4.31
C LEU A 82 -23.07 19.37 2.80
N ILE A 83 -22.34 20.20 2.06
CA ILE A 83 -22.09 19.93 0.64
C ILE A 83 -21.49 18.52 0.62
N CYS A 84 -22.19 17.58 -0.03
CA CYS A 84 -21.74 16.22 -0.02
C CYS A 84 -20.39 16.18 -0.74
N TRP A 85 -19.40 15.51 -0.16
CA TRP A 85 -18.07 15.41 -0.79
C TRP A 85 -18.16 14.86 -2.22
N SER A 86 -19.17 14.02 -2.52
CA SER A 86 -19.45 13.52 -3.87
C SER A 86 -19.63 14.64 -4.90
N ASP A 87 -20.19 15.77 -4.50
CA ASP A 87 -20.50 16.89 -5.38
C ASP A 87 -19.22 17.64 -5.77
N LEU A 88 -18.23 17.64 -4.89
CA LEU A 88 -16.90 18.22 -5.13
C LEU A 88 -15.96 17.24 -5.84
N LYS A 89 -16.17 15.93 -5.67
CA LYS A 89 -15.30 14.87 -6.20
C LYS A 89 -15.04 15.01 -7.69
N SER A 90 -16.08 15.26 -8.49
CA SER A 90 -15.94 15.40 -9.95
C SER A 90 -15.08 16.61 -10.33
N LYS A 91 -15.32 17.76 -9.67
CA LYS A 91 -14.55 18.99 -9.92
C LYS A 91 -13.09 18.84 -9.50
N THR A 92 -12.85 18.26 -8.33
CA THR A 92 -11.50 17.99 -7.83
C THR A 92 -10.75 17.04 -8.76
N ASN A 93 -11.38 15.95 -9.18
CA ASN A 93 -10.77 15.02 -10.14
C ASN A 93 -10.48 15.70 -11.47
N GLY A 94 -11.40 16.51 -12.00
CA GLY A 94 -11.18 17.28 -13.22
C GLY A 94 -9.98 18.23 -13.11
N TYR A 95 -9.82 18.90 -11.97
CA TYR A 95 -8.66 19.75 -11.72
C TYR A 95 -7.35 18.94 -11.63
N ILE A 96 -7.35 17.80 -10.92
CA ILE A 96 -6.19 16.91 -10.82
C ILE A 96 -5.77 16.41 -12.21
N HIS A 97 -6.73 15.92 -13.02
CA HIS A 97 -6.46 15.49 -14.39
C HIS A 97 -5.90 16.62 -15.24
N LEU A 98 -6.43 17.84 -15.11
CA LEU A 98 -5.93 19.01 -15.82
C LEU A 98 -4.49 19.35 -15.43
N VAL A 99 -4.16 19.33 -14.13
CA VAL A 99 -2.79 19.59 -13.65
C VAL A 99 -1.84 18.50 -14.14
N TRP A 100 -2.24 17.23 -14.04
CA TRP A 100 -1.45 16.09 -14.53
C TRP A 100 -1.21 16.13 -16.02
N GLN A 101 -2.23 16.46 -16.81
CA GLN A 101 -2.09 16.61 -18.26
C GLN A 101 -1.13 17.75 -18.60
N LYS A 102 -1.24 18.89 -17.92
CA LYS A 102 -0.31 20.02 -18.11
C LYS A 102 1.13 19.65 -17.79
N THR A 103 1.37 18.92 -16.70
CA THR A 103 2.72 18.47 -16.35
C THR A 103 3.23 17.45 -17.36
N TRP A 104 2.36 16.58 -17.86
CA TRP A 104 2.69 15.59 -18.88
C TRP A 104 3.07 16.23 -20.21
N ASP A 105 2.31 17.22 -20.66
CA ASP A 105 2.57 17.96 -21.90
C ASP A 105 3.85 18.82 -21.81
N ALA A 106 4.24 19.23 -20.60
CA ALA A 106 5.46 19.99 -20.37
C ALA A 106 6.73 19.11 -20.43
N GLU A 107 6.61 17.79 -20.27
CA GLU A 107 7.72 16.85 -20.33
C GLU A 107 8.09 16.50 -21.79
N GLY A 108 8.69 17.44 -22.51
CA GLY A 108 9.02 17.29 -23.94
C GLY A 108 10.09 16.23 -24.30
N ALA A 109 10.73 15.60 -23.32
CA ALA A 109 11.69 14.49 -23.55
C ALA A 109 11.10 13.11 -23.26
N ASN A 110 9.80 13.03 -22.98
CA ASN A 110 9.16 11.79 -22.58
C ASN A 110 8.62 11.03 -23.80
N LYS A 111 9.33 9.97 -24.20
CA LYS A 111 8.92 9.06 -25.30
C LYS A 111 7.54 8.43 -25.08
N LEU A 112 7.04 8.39 -23.84
CA LEU A 112 5.71 7.88 -23.52
C LEU A 112 4.59 8.86 -23.94
N HIS A 113 4.90 10.14 -24.14
CA HIS A 113 3.91 11.13 -24.61
C HIS A 113 3.40 10.77 -26.02
N GLU A 114 4.26 10.23 -26.88
CA GLU A 114 3.89 9.74 -28.22
C GLU A 114 2.87 8.59 -28.18
N VAL A 115 2.93 7.75 -27.15
CA VAL A 115 2.07 6.58 -26.98
C VAL A 115 0.76 6.94 -26.26
N LEU A 116 0.83 7.90 -25.32
CA LEU A 116 -0.31 8.34 -24.52
C LEU A 116 -0.31 9.87 -24.40
N PRO A 117 -0.78 10.59 -25.43
CA PRO A 117 -0.80 12.04 -25.42
C PRO A 117 -1.86 12.61 -24.46
N ASN A 118 -2.92 11.86 -24.15
CA ASN A 118 -3.96 12.26 -23.22
C ASN A 118 -4.12 11.23 -22.09
N LEU A 119 -3.77 11.63 -20.87
CA LEU A 119 -3.86 10.80 -19.66
C LEU A 119 -5.31 10.53 -19.22
N GLY A 120 -6.27 11.32 -19.71
CA GLY A 120 -7.70 11.15 -19.49
C GLY A 120 -8.38 10.21 -20.49
N GLU A 121 -7.70 9.83 -21.58
CA GLU A 121 -8.23 8.77 -22.45
C GLU A 121 -8.18 7.43 -21.73
N ASP A 122 -9.36 6.88 -21.48
CA ASP A 122 -9.55 5.58 -20.85
C ASP A 122 -9.15 4.47 -21.83
N LEU A 123 -7.84 4.22 -21.98
CA LEU A 123 -7.31 3.13 -22.80
C LEU A 123 -7.78 1.74 -22.32
N HIS A 124 -8.22 1.63 -21.07
CA HIS A 124 -8.84 0.43 -20.52
C HIS A 124 -10.11 0.05 -21.27
N ARG A 125 -10.81 1.03 -21.86
CA ARG A 125 -12.09 0.81 -22.55
C ARG A 125 -11.97 0.37 -24.01
N ARG A 126 -10.75 0.23 -24.57
CA ARG A 126 -10.57 -0.28 -25.94
C ARG A 126 -10.74 -1.80 -26.08
N GLY A 127 -10.95 -2.52 -24.98
CA GLY A 127 -11.35 -3.93 -24.99
C GLY A 127 -12.72 -4.07 -24.35
N GLU A 128 -13.78 -4.10 -25.15
CA GLU A 128 -15.10 -4.49 -24.66
C GLU A 128 -15.03 -5.96 -24.18
N GLY A 129 -14.90 -6.17 -22.85
CA GLY A 129 -15.11 -7.48 -22.22
C GLY A 129 -14.01 -8.02 -21.30
N ALA A 130 -12.92 -7.30 -21.04
CA ALA A 130 -11.89 -7.77 -20.10
C ALA A 130 -12.20 -7.33 -18.66
N GLY A 131 -12.01 -8.20 -17.67
CA GLY A 131 -12.11 -7.80 -16.26
C GLY A 131 -10.95 -6.88 -15.85
N LYS A 132 -11.15 -5.99 -14.87
CA LYS A 132 -10.17 -4.99 -14.39
C LYS A 132 -8.74 -5.51 -14.21
N LYS A 133 -8.58 -6.77 -13.76
CA LYS A 133 -7.27 -7.42 -13.59
C LYS A 133 -6.57 -7.68 -14.93
N GLN A 134 -7.30 -8.17 -15.93
CA GLN A 134 -6.79 -8.46 -17.26
C GLN A 134 -6.43 -7.16 -18.00
N GLU A 135 -7.25 -6.12 -17.84
CA GLU A 135 -6.95 -4.79 -18.39
C GLU A 135 -5.68 -4.19 -17.80
N THR A 136 -5.48 -4.33 -16.48
CA THR A 136 -4.26 -3.89 -15.81
C THR A 136 -3.05 -4.64 -16.38
N VAL A 137 -3.12 -5.97 -16.50
CA VAL A 137 -2.03 -6.77 -17.09
C VAL A 137 -1.75 -6.38 -18.53
N MET A 138 -2.79 -6.17 -19.35
CA MET A 138 -2.64 -5.71 -20.73
C MET A 138 -2.03 -4.31 -20.81
N TRP A 139 -2.31 -3.43 -19.84
CA TRP A 139 -1.69 -2.10 -19.76
C TRP A 139 -0.19 -2.22 -19.47
N TRP A 140 0.20 -3.01 -18.46
CA TRP A 140 1.61 -3.25 -18.16
C TRP A 140 2.35 -3.92 -19.31
N LEU A 141 1.71 -4.86 -20.01
CA LEU A 141 2.30 -5.49 -21.20
C LEU A 141 2.44 -4.49 -22.35
N ARG A 142 1.44 -3.66 -22.64
CA ARG A 142 1.52 -2.67 -23.73
C ARG A 142 2.54 -1.59 -23.44
N VAL A 143 2.58 -1.04 -22.22
CA VAL A 143 3.56 -0.01 -21.83
C VAL A 143 4.96 -0.61 -21.69
N GLY A 144 5.08 -1.85 -21.19
CA GLY A 144 6.36 -2.52 -20.99
C GLY A 144 6.95 -3.18 -22.25
N HIS A 145 6.13 -3.59 -23.23
CA HIS A 145 6.58 -4.19 -24.50
C HIS A 145 6.49 -3.27 -25.71
N ALA A 146 5.76 -2.15 -25.66
CA ALA A 146 5.84 -1.15 -26.72
C ALA A 146 7.19 -0.43 -26.60
N TRP A 147 8.15 -0.98 -27.36
CA TRP A 147 9.43 -0.43 -27.78
C TRP A 147 10.67 -0.70 -26.89
N LEU A 148 11.28 -1.85 -27.20
CA LEU A 148 12.72 -2.09 -27.08
C LEU A 148 13.55 -0.90 -27.62
N PHE A 149 14.23 -0.17 -26.74
CA PHE A 149 15.70 -0.10 -26.63
C PHE A 149 16.13 1.05 -25.69
N ALA A 150 16.86 0.66 -24.64
CA ALA A 150 17.83 1.40 -23.84
C ALA A 150 17.37 2.62 -23.00
N MET A 151 17.39 2.47 -21.66
CA MET A 151 18.31 3.17 -20.72
C MET A 151 18.00 2.79 -19.25
N PRO A 152 18.96 3.00 -18.32
CA PRO A 152 19.31 2.03 -17.28
C PRO A 152 18.52 2.16 -15.97
N ALA A 153 18.58 1.08 -15.18
CA ALA A 153 17.91 0.86 -13.91
C ALA A 153 18.42 1.75 -12.74
N THR A 154 18.44 3.07 -12.90
CA THR A 154 18.84 4.00 -11.84
C THR A 154 17.93 5.23 -11.77
N ALA A 155 16.66 5.03 -11.44
CA ALA A 155 15.79 6.08 -10.88
C ALA A 155 14.47 5.49 -10.34
N PHE A 156 14.54 4.49 -9.46
CA PHE A 156 13.44 4.16 -8.56
C PHE A 156 13.93 4.29 -7.11
N THR A 157 14.31 5.50 -6.74
CA THR A 157 14.25 5.89 -5.33
C THR A 157 12.80 6.23 -5.04
N LEU A 158 12.10 5.26 -4.46
CA LEU A 158 10.88 5.45 -3.70
C LEU A 158 11.15 6.51 -2.62
N SER A 159 10.86 7.77 -2.90
CA SER A 159 10.69 8.79 -1.88
C SER A 159 9.24 9.21 -1.87
N GLY A 160 8.52 8.66 -0.89
CA GLY A 160 7.37 9.27 -0.23
C GLY A 160 6.20 9.63 -1.13
N ILE A 161 5.10 8.89 -1.00
CA ILE A 161 3.79 9.43 -0.66
C ILE A 161 2.95 8.25 -0.16
N PHE A 162 2.30 8.48 0.98
CA PHE A 162 1.33 7.60 1.64
C PHE A 162 0.20 7.15 0.72
#